data_AF-A0A963HVK7-F1
#
_entry.id   AF-A0A963HVK7-F1
#
_cell.length_a   1.000
_cell.length_b   1.000
_cell.length_c   1.000
_cell.angle_alpha   90.00
_cell.angle_beta   90.00
_cell.angle_gamma   90.00
#
_symmetry.space_group_name_H-M   'P 1'
#
loop_
_entity.id
_entity.type
_entity.pdbx_description
1 polymer ?
#
loop_
_entity_poly.entity_id
_entity_poly.type
_entity_poly.pdbx_seq_one_letter_code
_entity_poly.pdbx_strand_id
1 'polypeptide(L)'
;MKTTIHVVILLVLSALFAVAPARAADAGDALITELGAANGVALACKHTTNVSAIKVVMIHAVPKTRAYGEVFEAATNDAFLGQSGEPCPTEPALSQRVHDIDTRLKAHFKPQG
;
A
#
# COMPACT_ATOMS: atom_id res chain seq x y z
N MET A 1 9.70 -14.83 -46.59
CA MET A 1 10.62 -13.86 -45.96
C MET A 1 9.92 -12.59 -45.46
N LYS A 2 9.15 -11.88 -46.30
CA LYS A 2 8.54 -10.60 -45.89
C LYS A 2 7.55 -10.74 -44.71
N THR A 3 6.70 -11.76 -44.69
CA THR A 3 5.73 -12.03 -43.62
C THR A 3 6.40 -12.39 -42.27
N THR A 4 7.50 -13.13 -42.31
CA THR A 4 8.24 -13.56 -41.11
C THR A 4 8.88 -12.38 -40.38
N ILE A 5 9.37 -11.38 -41.14
CA ILE A 5 9.97 -10.16 -40.59
C ILE A 5 8.91 -9.31 -39.86
N HIS A 6 7.68 -9.23 -40.37
CA HIS A 6 6.61 -8.45 -39.73
C HIS A 6 6.16 -9.08 -38.41
N VAL A 7 6.09 -10.41 -38.34
CA VAL A 7 5.73 -11.15 -37.12
C VAL A 7 6.78 -10.94 -36.02
N VAL A 8 8.06 -10.99 -36.36
CA VAL A 8 9.15 -10.73 -35.40
C VAL A 8 9.13 -9.28 -34.92
N ILE A 9 8.90 -8.30 -35.80
CA ILE A 9 8.80 -6.88 -35.43
C ILE A 9 7.60 -6.64 -34.49
N LEU A 10 6.44 -7.26 -34.75
CA LEU A 10 5.26 -7.16 -33.90
C LEU A 10 5.48 -7.76 -32.50
N LEU A 11 6.18 -8.90 -32.42
CA LEU A 11 6.55 -9.54 -31.15
C LEU A 11 7.53 -8.71 -30.33
N VAL A 12 8.51 -8.07 -30.97
CA VAL A 12 9.48 -7.20 -30.29
C VAL A 12 8.81 -5.90 -29.82
N LEU A 13 7.91 -5.31 -30.62
CA LEU A 13 7.18 -4.10 -30.22
C LEU A 13 6.27 -4.34 -29.00
N SER A 14 5.60 -5.49 -28.93
CA SER A 14 4.70 -5.82 -27.80
C SER A 14 5.46 -6.06 -26.49
N ALA A 15 6.69 -6.58 -26.56
CA ALA A 15 7.54 -6.74 -25.38
C ALA A 15 8.02 -5.39 -24.80
N LEU A 16 8.20 -4.36 -25.63
CA LEU A 16 8.61 -3.02 -25.19
C LEU A 16 7.55 -2.29 -24.37
N PHE A 17 6.27 -2.60 -24.55
CA PHE A 17 5.15 -2.02 -23.76
C PHE A 17 4.84 -2.78 -22.48
N ALA A 18 5.42 -3.97 -22.27
CA ALA A 18 5.17 -4.79 -21.08
C ALA A 18 6.03 -4.40 -19.86
N VAL A 19 6.98 -3.47 -20.02
CA VAL A 19 7.78 -2.96 -18.91
C VAL A 19 6.96 -1.91 -18.18
N ALA A 20 6.28 -2.34 -17.10
CA ALA A 20 5.73 -1.41 -16.14
C ALA A 20 6.88 -0.59 -15.52
N PRO A 21 6.78 0.75 -15.43
CA PRO A 21 7.80 1.54 -14.78
C PRO A 21 7.89 1.10 -13.33
N ALA A 22 9.05 0.57 -12.92
CA ALA A 22 9.34 0.37 -11.51
C ALA A 22 9.37 1.76 -10.86
N ARG A 23 8.38 2.04 -10.00
CA ARG A 23 8.42 3.24 -9.16
C ARG A 23 9.58 3.06 -8.19
N ALA A 24 10.48 4.04 -8.14
CA ALA A 24 11.43 4.11 -7.05
C ALA A 24 10.63 4.28 -5.76
N ALA A 25 10.83 3.39 -4.78
CA ALA A 25 10.20 3.51 -3.48
C ALA A 25 10.57 4.87 -2.89
N ASP A 26 9.59 5.75 -2.74
CA ASP A 26 9.79 7.01 -2.04
C ASP A 26 9.47 6.87 -0.55
N ALA A 27 9.82 7.86 0.25
CA ALA A 27 9.57 7.83 1.70
C ALA A 27 8.06 7.72 2.05
N GLY A 28 7.16 8.10 1.14
CA GLY A 28 5.72 7.92 1.25
C GLY A 28 5.31 6.46 1.09
N ASP A 29 5.90 5.71 0.15
CA ASP A 29 5.62 4.27 -0.02
C ASP A 29 5.92 3.47 1.26
N ALA A 30 7.02 3.80 1.96
CA ALA A 30 7.36 3.18 3.23
C ALA A 30 6.31 3.46 4.32
N LEU A 31 5.86 4.72 4.44
CA LEU A 31 4.83 5.11 5.42
C LEU A 31 3.47 4.45 5.11
N ILE A 32 3.11 4.34 3.83
CA ILE A 32 1.88 3.67 3.39
C ILE A 32 1.96 2.16 3.64
N THR A 33 3.14 1.56 3.45
CA THR A 33 3.40 0.16 3.80
C THR A 33 3.21 -0.07 5.30
N GLU A 34 3.73 0.82 6.15
CA GLU A 34 3.52 0.73 7.61
C GLU A 34 2.04 0.85 7.99
N LEU A 35 1.30 1.76 7.35
CA LEU A 35 -0.14 1.94 7.55
C LEU A 35 -0.94 0.71 7.10
N GLY A 36 -0.62 0.15 5.92
CA GLY A 36 -1.22 -1.08 5.41
C GLY A 36 -0.95 -2.27 6.34
N ALA A 37 0.29 -2.42 6.81
CA ALA A 37 0.62 -3.47 7.77
C ALA A 37 -0.17 -3.32 9.09
N ALA A 38 -0.34 -2.09 9.60
CA ALA A 38 -1.21 -1.84 10.75
C ALA A 38 -2.67 -2.26 10.50
N ASN A 39 -3.17 -2.05 9.26
CA ASN A 39 -4.52 -2.45 8.86
C ASN A 39 -4.68 -3.97 8.85
N GLY A 40 -3.72 -4.70 8.29
CA GLY A 40 -3.72 -6.16 8.24
C GLY A 40 -3.79 -6.76 9.65
N VAL A 41 -2.97 -6.24 10.56
CA VAL A 41 -3.02 -6.62 11.98
C VAL A 41 -4.36 -6.28 12.61
N ALA A 42 -4.90 -5.07 12.40
CA ALA A 42 -6.19 -4.67 12.93
C ALA A 42 -7.33 -5.58 12.46
N LEU A 43 -7.33 -5.97 11.17
CA LEU A 43 -8.30 -6.87 10.58
C LEU A 43 -8.20 -8.29 11.17
N ALA A 44 -6.99 -8.85 11.24
CA ALA A 44 -6.77 -10.18 11.80
C ALA A 44 -7.18 -10.25 13.29
N CYS A 45 -6.96 -9.17 14.02
CA CYS A 45 -7.28 -9.05 15.43
C CYS A 45 -8.70 -8.54 15.74
N LYS A 46 -9.51 -8.25 14.71
CA LYS A 46 -10.89 -7.73 14.84
C LYS A 46 -11.00 -6.39 15.58
N HIS A 47 -9.96 -5.56 15.54
CA HIS A 47 -9.94 -4.21 16.11
C HIS A 47 -10.64 -3.22 15.17
N THR A 48 -11.97 -3.29 15.07
CA THR A 48 -12.77 -2.56 14.07
C THR A 48 -12.67 -1.03 14.19
N THR A 49 -12.45 -0.49 15.39
CA THR A 49 -12.17 0.94 15.62
C THR A 49 -10.89 1.35 14.89
N ASN A 50 -9.82 0.56 15.03
CA ASN A 50 -8.54 0.82 14.38
C ASN A 50 -8.65 0.67 12.85
N VAL A 51 -9.39 -0.32 12.35
CA VAL A 51 -9.64 -0.45 10.89
C VAL A 51 -10.32 0.82 10.34
N SER A 52 -11.29 1.36 11.07
CA SER A 52 -12.00 2.59 10.67
C SER A 52 -11.07 3.81 10.71
N ALA A 53 -10.26 3.95 11.77
CA ALA A 53 -9.30 5.03 11.90
C ALA A 53 -8.23 5.00 10.80
N ILE A 54 -7.70 3.82 10.48
CA ILE A 54 -6.70 3.64 9.41
C ILE A 54 -7.26 4.05 8.05
N LYS A 55 -8.52 3.69 7.75
CA LYS A 55 -9.19 4.13 6.50
C LYS A 55 -9.29 5.66 6.43
N VAL A 56 -9.62 6.32 7.55
CA VAL A 56 -9.66 7.79 7.63
C VAL A 56 -8.28 8.39 7.37
N VAL A 57 -7.21 7.81 7.93
CA VAL A 57 -5.82 8.24 7.67
C VAL A 57 -5.49 8.10 6.18
N MET A 58 -5.79 6.95 5.57
CA MET A 58 -5.52 6.73 4.14
C MET A 58 -6.26 7.73 3.26
N ILE A 59 -7.52 8.07 3.58
CA ILE A 59 -8.34 9.00 2.78
C ILE A 59 -7.85 10.46 2.89
N HIS A 60 -7.40 10.88 4.08
CA HIS A 60 -7.09 12.29 4.34
C HIS A 60 -5.60 12.65 4.26
N ALA A 61 -4.71 11.73 4.60
CA ALA A 61 -3.27 12.00 4.65
C ALA A 61 -2.54 11.61 3.36
N VAL A 62 -3.06 10.66 2.58
CA VAL A 62 -2.35 10.09 1.42
C VAL A 62 -2.96 10.62 0.10
N PRO A 63 -2.13 11.06 -0.89
CA PRO A 63 -2.63 11.41 -2.21
C PRO A 63 -3.41 10.28 -2.87
N LYS A 64 -4.55 10.61 -3.49
CA LYS A 64 -5.45 9.63 -4.12
C LYS A 64 -4.89 9.17 -5.47
N THR A 65 -3.89 8.31 -5.42
CA THR A 65 -3.31 7.67 -6.60
C THR A 65 -3.50 6.16 -6.53
N ARG A 66 -3.63 5.53 -7.70
CA ARG A 66 -3.71 4.07 -7.80
C ARG A 66 -2.48 3.39 -7.16
N ALA A 67 -1.29 3.91 -7.43
CA ALA A 67 -0.04 3.33 -6.94
C ALA A 67 -0.01 3.25 -5.40
N TYR A 68 -0.41 4.32 -4.70
CA TYR A 68 -0.47 4.31 -3.24
C TYR A 68 -1.56 3.39 -2.67
N GLY A 69 -2.69 3.26 -3.38
CA GLY A 69 -3.70 2.25 -3.04
C GLY A 69 -3.14 0.83 -3.13
N GLU A 70 -2.42 0.51 -4.20
CA GLU A 70 -1.81 -0.81 -4.41
C GLU A 70 -0.76 -1.13 -3.34
N VAL A 71 0.07 -0.16 -2.93
CA VAL A 71 1.02 -0.33 -1.82
C VAL A 71 0.31 -0.63 -0.50
N PHE A 72 -0.74 0.14 -0.18
CA PHE A 72 -1.53 -0.06 1.04
C PHE A 72 -2.22 -1.45 1.06
N GLU A 73 -2.81 -1.85 -0.05
CA GLU A 73 -3.52 -3.13 -0.18
C GLU A 73 -2.56 -4.32 -0.09
N ALA A 74 -1.41 -4.27 -0.77
CA ALA A 74 -0.40 -5.32 -0.70
C ALA A 74 0.09 -5.52 0.74
N ALA A 75 0.49 -4.44 1.42
CA ALA A 75 0.95 -4.49 2.80
C ALA A 75 -0.15 -4.94 3.79
N THR A 76 -1.41 -4.57 3.53
CA THR A 76 -2.56 -5.04 4.32
C THR A 76 -2.71 -6.55 4.21
N ASN A 77 -2.69 -7.10 3.00
CA ASN A 77 -2.85 -8.52 2.78
C ASN A 77 -1.72 -9.32 3.42
N ASP A 78 -0.48 -8.89 3.21
CA ASP A 78 0.70 -9.57 3.77
C ASP A 78 0.64 -9.62 5.30
N ALA A 79 0.33 -8.49 5.95
CA ALA A 79 0.24 -8.45 7.41
C ALA A 79 -0.99 -9.19 7.96
N PHE A 80 -2.13 -9.17 7.25
CA PHE A 80 -3.31 -9.95 7.65
C PHE A 80 -3.01 -11.45 7.68
N LEU A 81 -2.37 -11.95 6.62
CA LEU A 81 -1.96 -13.36 6.53
C LEU A 81 -0.89 -13.69 7.58
N GLY A 82 0.09 -12.81 7.77
CA GLY A 82 1.19 -12.99 8.72
C GLY A 82 0.79 -12.92 10.20
N GLN A 83 -0.30 -12.22 10.54
CA GLN A 83 -0.80 -12.12 11.92
C GLN A 83 -1.52 -13.40 12.38
N SER A 84 -1.70 -14.40 11.51
CA SER A 84 -2.32 -15.67 11.87
C SER A 84 -1.41 -16.50 12.80
N GLY A 85 -1.81 -16.60 14.07
CA GLY A 85 -1.09 -17.38 15.08
C GLY A 85 -0.25 -16.55 16.06
N GLU A 86 -0.06 -15.26 15.80
CA GLU A 86 0.62 -14.35 16.71
C GLU A 86 -0.36 -13.69 17.70
N PRO A 87 0.03 -13.45 18.97
CA PRO A 87 -0.78 -12.69 19.91
C PRO A 87 -1.15 -11.31 19.35
N CYS A 88 -2.43 -10.98 19.44
CA CYS A 88 -2.90 -9.67 19.01
C CYS A 88 -2.37 -8.56 19.93
N PRO A 89 -1.87 -7.45 19.36
CA PRO A 89 -1.59 -6.27 20.17
C PRO A 89 -2.88 -5.76 20.81
N THR A 90 -2.75 -5.07 21.94
CA THR A 90 -3.89 -4.41 22.56
C THR A 90 -4.42 -3.30 21.64
N GLU A 91 -5.73 -3.06 21.69
CA GLU A 91 -6.35 -2.03 20.87
C GLU A 91 -5.70 -0.64 21.08
N PRO A 92 -5.39 -0.19 22.32
CA PRO A 92 -4.71 1.09 22.54
C PRO A 92 -3.28 1.15 21.98
N ALA A 93 -2.52 0.06 22.07
CA ALA A 93 -1.16 0.01 21.52
C ALA A 93 -1.20 0.18 19.99
N LEU A 94 -2.16 -0.48 19.34
CA LEU A 94 -2.36 -0.33 17.90
C LEU A 94 -2.88 1.06 17.54
N SER A 95 -3.79 1.66 18.34
CA SER A 95 -4.25 3.03 18.13
C SER A 95 -3.12 4.05 18.20
N GLN A 96 -2.21 3.91 19.18
CA GLN A 96 -1.05 4.79 19.28
C GLN A 96 -0.14 4.66 18.06
N ARG A 97 0.11 3.43 17.60
CA ARG A 97 0.89 3.19 16.38
C ARG A 97 0.25 3.86 15.16
N VAL A 98 -1.08 3.77 15.01
CA VAL A 98 -1.80 4.41 13.90
C VAL A 98 -1.68 5.94 13.97
N HIS A 99 -1.79 6.52 15.17
CA HIS A 99 -1.60 7.96 15.38
C HIS A 99 -0.20 8.44 14.97
N ASP A 100 0.84 7.68 15.32
CA ASP A 100 2.23 8.05 14.99
C ASP A 100 2.49 7.96 13.48
N ILE A 101 1.89 6.97 12.81
CA ILE A 101 1.93 6.85 11.34
C ILE A 101 1.20 8.03 10.69
N ASP A 102 0.00 8.37 11.15
CA ASP A 102 -0.78 9.51 10.64
C ASP A 102 0.00 10.83 10.75
N THR A 103 0.66 11.06 11.89
CA THR A 103 1.51 12.25 12.12
C THR A 103 2.63 12.34 11.08
N ARG A 104 3.30 11.22 10.80
CA ARG A 104 4.39 11.14 9.81
C ARG A 104 3.88 11.31 8.38
N LEU A 105 2.73 10.72 8.04
CA LEU A 105 2.09 10.88 6.74
C LEU A 105 1.69 12.33 6.48
N LYS A 106 1.08 13.01 7.45
CA LYS A 106 0.73 14.44 7.35
C LYS A 106 1.93 15.37 7.27
N ALA A 107 3.07 14.98 7.85
CA ALA A 107 4.31 15.74 7.71
C ALA A 107 4.95 15.54 6.33
N HIS A 108 4.78 14.35 5.74
CA HIS A 108 5.34 14.00 4.44
C HIS A 108 4.50 14.52 3.26
N PHE A 109 3.19 14.30 3.32
CA PHE A 109 2.24 14.74 2.30
C PHE A 109 1.57 16.05 2.70
N LYS A 110 1.34 16.93 1.73
CA LYS A 110 0.57 18.16 1.97
C LYS A 110 -0.89 17.80 2.32
N PRO A 111 -1.55 18.56 3.22
CA PRO A 111 -2.96 18.36 3.53
C PRO A 111 -3.80 18.34 2.24
N GLN A 112 -4.61 17.31 2.08
CA GLN A 112 -5.58 17.21 1.00
C GLN A 112 -6.81 18.05 1.42
N GLY A 113 -7.11 19.10 0.67
CA GLY A 113 -8.21 20.03 0.95
C GLY A 113 -9.59 19.40 0.88
#